data_AF-A0A8D8YC63-F1
#
_entry.id   AF-A0A8D8YC63-F1
#
_cell.length_a   1.000
_cell.length_b   1.000
_cell.length_c   1.000
_cell.angle_alpha   90.00
_cell.angle_beta   90.00
_cell.angle_gamma   90.00
#
_symmetry.space_group_name_H-M   'P 1'
#
loop_
_entity.id
_entity.type
_entity.pdbx_description
1 polymer ?
#
loop_
_entity_poly.entity_id
_entity_poly.type
_entity_poly.pdbx_seq_one_letter_code
_entity_poly.pdbx_strand_id
1 'polypeptide(L)'
;MKLAQESDRNLRRAILMCEASKVQQYPFQKDQKIVEPDWKIYIRDTAKMILSEQSPKKLLEVRTRLYELLVHSIPVNILFKYLLEGLLSNCDSDLKSKSIQLAATFEHRIHKGSKPIFHLEAFVASFMAIYLQFMEDTLIDLF
;
A
#
# COMPACT_ATOMS: atom_id res chain seq x y z
N MET A 1 -18.52 -12.14 11.89
CA MET A 1 -17.20 -12.69 11.48
C MET A 1 -16.34 -11.69 10.70
N LYS A 2 -16.93 -10.77 9.91
CA LYS A 2 -16.19 -9.74 9.15
C LYS A 2 -15.18 -8.94 9.99
N LEU A 3 -15.58 -8.45 11.18
CA LEU A 3 -14.69 -7.69 12.08
C LEU A 3 -13.43 -8.46 12.52
N ALA A 4 -13.57 -9.76 12.83
CA ALA A 4 -12.45 -10.57 13.26
C ALA A 4 -11.42 -10.76 12.13
N GLN A 5 -11.89 -10.95 10.89
CA GLN A 5 -11.03 -11.06 9.71
C GLN A 5 -10.32 -9.73 9.40
N GLU A 6 -11.06 -8.62 9.36
CA GLU A 6 -10.52 -7.29 9.03
C GLU A 6 -9.57 -6.73 10.08
N SER A 7 -9.66 -7.23 11.32
CA SER A 7 -8.77 -6.80 12.40
C SER A 7 -7.34 -7.30 12.27
N ASP A 8 -7.04 -8.21 11.34
CA ASP A 8 -5.72 -8.84 11.16
C ASP A 8 -5.16 -9.39 12.48
N ARG A 9 -6.02 -10.10 13.23
CA ARG A 9 -5.72 -10.68 14.56
C ARG A 9 -5.27 -9.63 15.61
N ASN A 10 -5.54 -8.36 15.39
CA ASN A 10 -5.25 -7.28 16.34
C ASN A 10 -6.52 -6.91 17.13
N LEU A 11 -6.58 -7.32 18.40
CA LEU A 11 -7.74 -7.09 19.25
C LEU A 11 -8.06 -5.60 19.45
N ARG A 12 -7.03 -4.75 19.63
CA ARG A 12 -7.23 -3.29 19.76
C ARG A 12 -7.91 -2.73 18.52
N ARG A 13 -7.45 -3.14 17.33
CA ARG A 13 -8.04 -2.74 16.06
C ARG A 13 -9.48 -3.23 15.92
N ALA A 14 -9.77 -4.47 16.31
CA ALA A 14 -11.12 -5.04 16.28
C ALA A 14 -12.11 -4.21 17.12
N ILE A 15 -11.71 -3.83 18.34
CA ILE A 15 -12.54 -3.03 19.25
C ILE A 15 -12.81 -1.65 18.66
N LEU A 16 -11.77 -0.94 18.23
CA LEU A 16 -11.91 0.40 17.64
C LEU A 16 -12.77 0.39 16.36
N MET A 17 -12.61 -0.62 15.51
CA MET A 17 -13.45 -0.78 14.31
C MET A 17 -14.92 -1.05 14.68
N CYS A 18 -15.17 -1.80 15.74
CA CYS A 18 -16.52 -2.06 16.25
C CYS A 18 -17.17 -0.78 16.78
N GLU A 19 -16.44 0.01 17.58
CA GLU A 19 -16.90 1.30 18.11
C GLU A 19 -17.20 2.30 16.99
N ALA A 20 -16.28 2.44 16.03
CA ALA A 20 -16.48 3.31 14.87
C ALA A 20 -17.70 2.89 14.03
N SER A 21 -17.89 1.57 13.84
CA SER A 21 -19.06 1.05 13.11
C SER A 21 -20.36 1.37 13.84
N LYS A 22 -20.39 1.25 15.18
CA LYS A 22 -21.56 1.62 15.98
C LYS A 22 -21.90 3.11 15.86
N VAL A 23 -20.89 3.97 15.89
CA VAL A 23 -21.07 5.43 15.76
C VAL A 23 -21.58 5.79 14.36
N GLN A 24 -21.07 5.12 13.33
CA GLN A 24 -21.50 5.37 11.94
C GLN A 24 -22.96 4.94 11.70
N GLN A 25 -23.36 3.76 12.20
CA GLN A 25 -24.70 3.24 12.02
C GLN A 25 -25.08 2.25 13.12
N TYR A 26 -26.22 2.51 13.77
CA TYR A 26 -26.83 1.61 14.75
C TYR A 26 -28.36 1.63 14.60
N PRO A 27 -29.08 0.49 14.73
CA PRO A 27 -28.61 -0.87 15.03
C PRO A 27 -27.71 -1.48 13.94
N PHE A 28 -26.84 -2.42 14.33
CA PHE A 28 -25.95 -3.11 13.38
C PHE A 28 -26.73 -3.88 12.31
N GLN A 29 -26.28 -3.79 11.06
CA GLN A 29 -26.84 -4.57 9.95
C GLN A 29 -25.85 -5.65 9.46
N LYS A 30 -26.36 -6.74 8.87
CA LYS A 30 -25.52 -7.85 8.37
C LYS A 30 -24.52 -7.41 7.29
N ASP A 31 -24.91 -6.42 6.49
CA ASP A 31 -24.12 -5.89 5.35
C ASP A 31 -23.49 -4.53 5.61
N GLN A 32 -23.44 -4.11 6.88
CA GLN A 32 -22.73 -2.90 7.28
C GLN A 32 -21.26 -2.98 6.89
N LYS A 33 -20.77 -1.96 6.19
CA LYS A 33 -19.35 -1.81 5.87
C LYS A 33 -18.60 -1.45 7.14
N ILE A 34 -17.47 -2.12 7.36
CA ILE A 34 -16.62 -1.82 8.50
C ILE A 34 -15.81 -0.57 8.18
N VAL A 35 -15.76 0.36 9.13
CA VAL A 35 -14.94 1.57 9.00
C VAL A 35 -13.46 1.18 9.00
N GLU A 36 -12.77 1.44 7.89
CA GLU A 36 -11.33 1.29 7.78
C GLU A 36 -10.63 2.60 8.20
N PRO A 37 -9.41 2.55 8.76
CA PRO A 37 -8.64 3.77 9.03
C PRO A 37 -8.29 4.54 7.76
N ASP A 38 -8.40 5.87 7.79
CA ASP A 38 -8.17 6.74 6.64
C ASP A 38 -6.79 6.54 6.00
N TRP A 39 -5.74 6.38 6.81
CA TRP A 39 -4.38 6.15 6.33
C TRP A 39 -4.28 4.86 5.50
N LYS A 40 -5.06 3.82 5.82
CA LYS A 40 -5.05 2.54 5.08
C LYS A 40 -5.71 2.72 3.71
N ILE A 41 -6.82 3.45 3.66
CA ILE A 41 -7.49 3.80 2.41
C ILE A 41 -6.54 4.64 1.53
N TYR A 42 -5.90 5.64 2.14
CA TYR A 42 -4.98 6.54 1.46
C TYR A 42 -3.77 5.81 0.86
N ILE A 43 -3.19 4.84 1.58
CA ILE A 43 -2.12 3.97 1.04
C ILE A 43 -2.63 3.11 -0.10
N ARG A 44 -3.81 2.49 0.05
CA ARG A 44 -4.41 1.64 -1.01
C ARG A 44 -4.64 2.43 -2.29
N ASP A 45 -5.13 3.67 -2.19
CA ASP A 45 -5.34 4.50 -3.37
C ASP A 45 -4.02 5.01 -3.96
N THR A 46 -2.99 5.20 -3.13
CA THR A 46 -1.62 5.47 -3.60
C THR A 46 -1.06 4.28 -4.40
N ALA A 47 -1.29 3.04 -3.94
CA ALA A 47 -0.89 1.85 -4.67
C ALA A 47 -1.58 1.76 -6.04
N LYS A 48 -2.90 2.04 -6.11
CA LYS A 48 -3.63 2.11 -7.38
C LYS A 48 -3.05 3.17 -8.31
N MET A 49 -2.68 4.34 -7.78
CA MET A 49 -2.04 5.41 -8.56
C MET A 49 -0.72 4.94 -9.18
N ILE A 50 0.11 4.21 -8.42
CA ILE A 50 1.37 3.64 -8.90
C ILE A 50 1.14 2.62 -10.02
N LEU A 51 0.11 1.78 -9.89
CA LEU A 51 -0.22 0.75 -10.89
C LEU A 51 -0.84 1.36 -12.16
N SER A 52 -1.55 2.48 -12.04
CA SER A 52 -2.24 3.10 -13.18
C SER A 52 -1.32 3.74 -14.21
N GLU A 53 -0.18 4.29 -13.81
CA GLU A 53 0.72 5.01 -14.70
C GLU A 53 2.16 5.02 -14.14
N GLN A 54 3.12 4.64 -14.98
CA GLN A 54 4.55 4.59 -14.63
C GLN A 54 5.32 5.74 -15.30
N SER A 55 4.98 6.98 -14.96
CA SER A 55 5.66 8.19 -15.47
C SER A 55 6.41 8.96 -14.37
N PRO A 56 7.46 9.75 -14.71
CA PRO A 56 8.15 10.60 -13.72
C PRO A 56 7.23 11.63 -13.07
N LYS A 57 6.24 12.13 -13.81
CA LYS A 57 5.22 13.05 -13.28
C LYS A 57 4.37 12.34 -12.22
N LYS A 58 3.95 11.11 -12.49
CA LYS A 58 3.18 10.31 -11.53
C LYS A 58 3.97 9.95 -10.29
N LEU A 59 5.25 9.64 -10.45
CA LEU A 59 6.16 9.41 -9.32
C LEU A 59 6.24 10.63 -8.40
N LEU A 60 6.27 11.85 -8.95
CA LEU A 60 6.26 13.08 -8.16
C LEU A 60 4.95 13.26 -7.37
N GLU A 61 3.80 12.96 -7.98
CA GLU A 61 2.50 12.95 -7.29
C GLU A 61 2.50 11.93 -6.14
N VAL A 62 2.98 10.72 -6.39
CA VAL A 62 3.09 9.66 -5.38
C VAL A 62 4.04 10.07 -4.25
N ARG A 63 5.16 10.72 -4.56
CA ARG A 63 6.09 11.24 -3.55
C ARG A 63 5.41 12.20 -2.58
N THR A 64 4.56 13.11 -3.08
CA THR A 64 3.78 14.03 -2.24
C THR A 64 2.86 13.26 -1.29
N ARG A 65 2.17 12.24 -1.79
CA ARG A 65 1.29 11.38 -0.97
C ARG A 65 2.06 10.62 0.10
N LEU A 66 3.23 10.08 -0.24
CA LEU A 66 4.11 9.42 0.72
C LEU A 66 4.60 10.39 1.80
N TYR A 67 4.87 11.64 1.43
CA TYR A 67 5.26 12.68 2.36
C TYR A 67 4.13 13.03 3.35
N GLU A 68 2.89 13.18 2.86
CA GLU A 68 1.72 13.40 3.72
C GLU A 68 1.55 12.29 4.77
N LEU A 69 1.71 11.03 4.38
CA LEU A 69 1.65 9.89 5.31
C LEU A 69 2.74 9.96 6.40
N LEU A 70 3.96 10.36 6.02
CA LEU A 70 5.06 10.53 6.98
C LEU A 70 4.79 11.70 7.95
N VAL A 71 4.26 12.81 7.45
CA VAL A 71 3.90 13.99 8.27
C VAL A 71 2.81 13.63 9.28
N HIS A 72 1.83 12.81 8.89
CA HIS A 72 0.80 12.27 9.79
C HIS A 72 1.31 11.18 10.74
N SER A 73 2.62 11.03 10.90
CA SER A 73 3.27 10.12 11.85
C SER A 73 2.89 8.65 11.65
N ILE A 74 2.63 8.25 10.40
CA ILE A 74 2.44 6.84 10.07
C ILE A 74 3.82 6.16 10.04
N PRO A 75 4.06 5.13 10.87
CA PRO A 75 5.33 4.41 10.88
C PRO A 75 5.69 3.85 9.50
N VAL A 76 6.97 3.94 9.14
CA VAL A 76 7.43 3.58 7.79
C VAL A 76 7.22 2.10 7.49
N ASN A 77 7.39 1.22 8.48
CA ASN A 77 7.13 -0.22 8.34
C ASN A 77 5.64 -0.52 8.04
N ILE A 78 4.72 0.25 8.62
CA ILE A 78 3.28 0.14 8.31
C ILE A 78 3.04 0.58 6.87
N LEU A 79 3.57 1.75 6.49
CA LEU A 79 3.45 2.26 5.13
C LEU A 79 3.98 1.24 4.11
N PHE A 80 5.17 0.69 4.35
CA PHE A 80 5.81 -0.26 3.44
C PHE A 80 4.99 -1.54 3.27
N LYS A 81 4.53 -2.14 4.38
CA LYS A 81 3.71 -3.36 4.36
C LYS A 81 2.44 -3.17 3.52
N TYR A 82 1.65 -2.13 3.83
CA TYR A 82 0.36 -1.94 3.17
C TYR A 82 0.51 -1.45 1.72
N LEU A 83 1.56 -0.69 1.42
CA LEU A 83 1.86 -0.30 0.04
C LEU A 83 2.20 -1.53 -0.80
N LEU A 84 3.09 -2.40 -0.29
CA LEU A 84 3.45 -3.64 -0.96
C LEU A 84 2.24 -4.55 -1.17
N GLU A 85 1.42 -4.77 -0.14
CA GLU A 85 0.17 -5.55 -0.27
C GLU A 85 -0.74 -5.00 -1.38
N GLY A 86 -0.87 -3.67 -1.47
CA GLY A 86 -1.64 -3.01 -2.52
C GLY A 86 -1.06 -3.26 -3.92
N LEU A 87 0.27 -3.19 -4.06
CA LEU A 87 0.95 -3.41 -5.35
C LEU A 87 0.87 -4.86 -5.82
N LEU A 88 1.11 -5.82 -4.92
CA LEU A 88 1.11 -7.26 -5.25
C LEU A 88 -0.25 -7.78 -5.71
N SER A 89 -1.34 -7.08 -5.39
CA SER A 89 -2.69 -7.49 -5.78
C SER A 89 -2.90 -7.56 -7.30
N ASN A 90 -2.13 -6.81 -8.08
CA ASN A 90 -2.21 -6.76 -9.55
C ASN A 90 -0.95 -7.30 -10.25
N CYS A 91 -0.15 -8.12 -9.55
CA CYS A 91 1.08 -8.70 -10.09
C CYS A 91 0.94 -10.21 -10.29
N ASP A 92 1.61 -10.75 -11.30
CA ASP A 92 1.79 -12.20 -11.49
C ASP A 92 2.83 -12.78 -10.51
N SER A 93 3.04 -14.09 -10.54
CA SER A 93 3.93 -14.78 -9.60
C SER A 93 5.38 -14.30 -9.67
N ASP A 94 5.89 -14.05 -10.88
CA ASP A 94 7.28 -13.66 -11.10
C ASP A 94 7.52 -12.21 -10.69
N LEU A 95 6.61 -11.29 -11.05
CA LEU A 95 6.67 -9.90 -10.63
C LEU A 95 6.49 -9.76 -9.12
N LYS A 96 5.64 -10.59 -8.49
CA LYS A 96 5.50 -10.64 -7.03
C LYS A 96 6.82 -10.97 -6.36
N SER A 97 7.53 -11.98 -6.83
CA SER A 97 8.82 -12.38 -6.27
C SER A 97 9.85 -11.25 -6.34
N LYS A 98 10.01 -10.63 -7.51
CA LYS A 98 10.92 -9.49 -7.72
C LYS A 98 10.53 -8.28 -6.84
N SER A 99 9.24 -7.99 -6.76
CA SER A 99 8.70 -6.87 -5.98
C SER A 99 8.90 -7.06 -4.48
N ILE A 100 8.74 -8.27 -3.96
CA ILE A 100 9.00 -8.61 -2.56
C ILE A 100 10.49 -8.50 -2.24
N GLN A 101 11.37 -8.94 -3.13
CA GLN A 101 12.83 -8.81 -2.93
C GLN A 101 13.27 -7.34 -2.91
N LEU A 102 12.75 -6.52 -3.83
CA LEU A 102 12.96 -5.08 -3.82
C LEU A 102 12.47 -4.45 -2.53
N ALA A 103 11.24 -4.80 -2.12
CA ALA A 103 10.63 -4.32 -0.90
C ALA A 103 11.51 -4.59 0.32
N ALA A 104 11.92 -5.85 0.52
CA ALA A 104 12.79 -6.24 1.62
C ALA A 104 14.12 -5.48 1.63
N THR A 105 14.70 -5.24 0.45
CA THR A 105 15.97 -4.51 0.31
C THR A 105 15.81 -3.05 0.72
N PHE A 106 14.76 -2.37 0.26
CA PHE A 106 14.52 -0.96 0.58
C PHE A 106 14.05 -0.76 2.03
N GLU A 107 13.21 -1.66 2.55
CA GLU A 107 12.80 -1.65 3.96
C GLU A 107 14.00 -1.78 4.89
N HIS A 108 14.94 -2.70 4.60
CA HIS A 108 16.19 -2.82 5.37
C HIS A 108 17.04 -1.55 5.30
N ARG A 109 17.15 -0.94 4.13
CA ARG A 109 17.93 0.30 3.93
C ARG A 109 17.33 1.48 4.70
N ILE A 110 16.01 1.58 4.78
CA ILE A 110 15.31 2.62 5.55
C ILE A 110 15.77 2.65 7.00
N HIS A 111 15.90 1.48 7.63
CA HIS A 111 16.30 1.38 9.03
C HIS A 111 17.76 1.76 9.28
N LYS A 112 18.59 1.81 8.22
CA LYS A 112 20.00 2.24 8.28
C LYS A 112 20.20 3.70 7.87
N GLY A 113 19.19 4.32 7.24
CA GLY A 113 19.24 5.68 6.73
C GLY A 113 18.55 6.68 7.65
N SER A 114 18.73 7.97 7.37
CA SER A 114 18.12 9.07 8.15
C SER A 114 16.86 9.66 7.51
N LYS A 115 16.62 9.47 6.21
CA LYS A 115 15.51 10.08 5.47
C LYS A 115 14.62 9.01 4.80
N PRO A 116 13.53 8.58 5.46
CA PRO A 116 12.64 7.54 4.94
C PRO A 116 12.09 7.81 3.54
N ILE A 117 11.76 9.06 3.23
CA ILE A 117 11.17 9.45 1.94
C ILE A 117 12.03 9.08 0.74
N PHE A 118 13.37 9.15 0.86
CA PHE A 118 14.27 8.82 -0.26
C PHE A 118 14.23 7.34 -0.61
N HIS A 119 14.15 6.48 0.40
CA HIS A 119 14.08 5.06 0.19
C HIS A 119 12.70 4.61 -0.30
N LEU A 120 11.63 5.26 0.18
CA LEU A 120 10.27 5.00 -0.30
C LEU A 120 10.11 5.40 -1.77
N GLU A 121 10.58 6.58 -2.13
CA GLU A 121 10.60 7.03 -3.52
C GLU A 121 11.44 6.09 -4.40
N ALA A 122 12.64 5.72 -3.96
CA ALA A 122 13.49 4.80 -4.71
C ALA A 122 12.86 3.42 -4.89
N PHE A 123 12.15 2.91 -3.88
CA PHE A 123 11.36 1.69 -3.99
C PHE A 123 10.26 1.83 -5.04
N VAL A 124 9.44 2.89 -4.96
CA VAL A 124 8.35 3.12 -5.91
C VAL A 124 8.88 3.27 -7.34
N ALA A 125 9.95 4.03 -7.54
CA ALA A 125 10.58 4.20 -8.84
C ALA A 125 11.10 2.87 -9.41
N SER A 126 11.75 2.06 -8.57
CA SER A 126 12.23 0.73 -8.96
C SER A 126 11.08 -0.20 -9.31
N PHE A 127 9.99 -0.17 -8.54
CA PHE A 127 8.79 -0.95 -8.82
C PHE A 127 8.15 -0.51 -10.14
N MET A 128 7.96 0.80 -10.36
CA MET A 128 7.40 1.34 -11.60
C MET A 128 8.21 0.90 -12.83
N ALA A 129 9.53 0.89 -12.75
CA ALA A 129 10.38 0.45 -13.85
C ALA A 129 10.17 -1.03 -14.20
N ILE A 130 10.16 -1.93 -13.20
CA ILE A 130 9.96 -3.36 -13.44
C ILE A 130 8.52 -3.64 -13.87
N TYR A 131 7.53 -2.93 -13.31
CA TYR A 131 6.13 -3.08 -13.68
C TYR A 131 5.88 -2.63 -15.12
N LEU A 132 6.48 -1.53 -15.56
CA LEU A 132 6.37 -1.05 -16.94
C LEU A 132 6.98 -2.06 -17.92
N GLN A 133 8.18 -2.56 -17.63
CA GLN A 133 8.81 -3.59 -18.46
C GLN A 133 7.95 -4.86 -18.55
N PHE A 134 7.38 -5.31 -17.43
CA PHE A 134 6.47 -6.44 -17.40
C PHE A 134 5.22 -6.22 -18.27
N MET A 135 4.63 -5.02 -18.24
CA MET A 135 3.49 -4.67 -19.07
C MET A 135 3.86 -4.67 -20.56
N GLU A 136 5.05 -4.15 -20.92
CA GLU A 136 5.55 -4.15 -22.29
C GLU A 136 5.80 -5.57 -22.80
N ASP A 137 6.46 -6.43 -22.02
CA ASP A 137 6.72 -7.84 -22.36
C ASP A 137 5.39 -8.59 -22.57
N THR A 138 4.42 -8.40 -21.67
CA THR A 138 3.09 -9.02 -21.78
C THR A 138 2.33 -8.56 -23.03
N LEU A 139 2.46 -7.29 -23.41
CA LEU A 139 1.87 -6.76 -24.63
C LEU A 139 2.52 -7.35 -25.87
N ILE A 140 3.85 -7.52 -25.88
CA ILE A 140 4.58 -8.14 -26.99
C ILE A 140 4.12 -9.59 -27.19
N ASP A 141 3.95 -10.37 -26.13
CA ASP A 141 3.50 -11.77 -26.20
C ASP A 141 2.05 -11.92 -26.70
N LEU A 142 1.26 -10.84 -26.71
CA LEU A 142 -0.12 -10.83 -27.21
C LEU A 142 -0.24 -10.58 -28.73
N PHE A 143 0.85 -10.15 -29.40
CA PHE A 143 0.89 -9.84 -30.83
C PHE A 143 1.74 -10.84 -31.62
#